data_AF-I9AX38-F1
#
_entry.id   AF-I9AX38-F1
#
_cell.length_a   1.000
_cell.length_b   1.000
_cell.length_c   1.000
_cell.angle_alpha   90.00
_cell.angle_beta   90.00
_cell.angle_gamma   90.00
#
_symmetry.space_group_name_H-M   'P 1'
#
loop_
_entity.id
_entity.type
_entity.pdbx_description
1 polymer ?
#
loop_
_entity_poly.entity_id
_entity_poly.type
_entity_poly.pdbx_seq_one_letter_code
_entity_poly.pdbx_strand_id
1 'polypeptide(L)'
;MLRHLESEVNVSGDLSHEIKSREHKGVKGMAQFHKGRNNLSGKANRSLFAGIILLVLVCMSFYLIFVHKLQVNQWYYLAPLIIAIVLSSYYIRRGVIFRFGAKGETIGLVEALHLPEDYHVFTNVSISYQNYSQETDLIIVGMKGVYVVEVKNHNGYIVGDAQDTEWTQHKVGRGGGKYSKKMVNPVKQVKGQVYKLSKFLKEQGINVWVEGIVLFTNEAVHVKAHNSSVPVLVHDNQLSHYILTCKNRQYLNKTLIHKVVEILSSLQKK
;
A
#
# COMPACT_ATOMS: atom_id res chain seq x y z
N MET A 1 12.05 -20.21 0.28
CA MET A 1 12.92 -19.01 0.13
C MET A 1 13.24 -18.75 -1.34
N LEU A 2 13.68 -19.75 -2.12
CA LEU A 2 13.90 -19.64 -3.57
C LEU A 2 12.63 -19.37 -4.39
N ARG A 3 11.50 -20.05 -4.12
CA ARG A 3 10.17 -19.71 -4.69
C ARG A 3 9.66 -18.29 -4.35
N HIS A 4 10.32 -17.61 -3.40
CA HIS A 4 9.96 -16.27 -2.92
C HIS A 4 10.89 -15.19 -3.50
N LEU A 5 12.02 -15.60 -4.11
CA LEU A 5 12.90 -14.74 -4.91
C LEU A 5 12.46 -14.74 -6.38
N GLU A 6 11.93 -15.87 -6.89
CA GLU A 6 11.28 -15.92 -8.21
C GLU A 6 10.12 -14.94 -8.35
N SER A 7 9.40 -14.62 -7.26
CA SER A 7 8.29 -13.68 -7.30
C SER A 7 8.70 -12.20 -7.41
N GLU A 8 9.97 -11.83 -7.17
CA GLU A 8 10.44 -10.44 -7.30
C GLU A 8 10.74 -10.07 -8.77
N VAL A 9 11.23 -11.01 -9.58
CA VAL A 9 11.31 -10.87 -11.05
C VAL A 9 9.90 -10.79 -11.66
N ASN A 10 8.91 -11.33 -10.94
CA ASN A 10 7.55 -11.45 -11.42
C ASN A 10 6.66 -10.22 -11.19
N VAL A 11 7.06 -9.12 -10.52
CA VAL A 11 6.15 -7.97 -10.34
C VAL A 11 6.33 -6.89 -11.40
N SER A 12 7.56 -6.50 -11.75
CA SER A 12 7.76 -5.75 -13.00
C SER A 12 7.54 -6.66 -14.21
N GLY A 13 7.84 -7.96 -14.05
CA GLY A 13 7.44 -9.04 -14.95
C GLY A 13 5.92 -9.06 -15.15
N ASP A 14 5.12 -9.22 -14.10
CA ASP A 14 3.65 -9.28 -14.17
C ASP A 14 3.06 -7.97 -14.69
N LEU A 15 3.54 -6.79 -14.26
CA LEU A 15 3.04 -5.53 -14.80
C LEU A 15 3.38 -5.39 -16.30
N SER A 16 4.62 -5.69 -16.70
CA SER A 16 5.04 -5.63 -18.11
C SER A 16 4.43 -6.74 -18.97
N HIS A 17 4.15 -7.90 -18.39
CA HIS A 17 3.52 -9.06 -19.02
C HIS A 17 2.01 -8.86 -19.14
N GLU A 18 1.35 -8.26 -18.15
CA GLU A 18 -0.06 -7.85 -18.20
C GLU A 18 -0.24 -6.73 -19.25
N ILE A 19 0.66 -5.74 -19.28
CA ILE A 19 0.68 -4.68 -20.30
C ILE A 19 0.86 -5.30 -21.71
N LYS A 20 1.86 -6.18 -21.92
CA LYS A 20 2.11 -6.85 -23.21
C LYS A 20 1.00 -7.82 -23.63
N SER A 21 0.44 -8.58 -22.69
CA SER A 21 -0.66 -9.53 -22.91
C SER A 21 -1.92 -8.82 -23.39
N ARG A 22 -2.16 -7.58 -22.94
CA ARG A 22 -3.35 -6.79 -23.30
C ARG A 22 -3.17 -5.96 -24.57
N GLU A 23 -1.96 -5.48 -24.87
CA GLU A 23 -1.63 -4.96 -26.21
C GLU A 23 -1.96 -6.01 -27.29
N HIS A 24 -1.66 -7.28 -27.02
CA HIS A 24 -1.98 -8.37 -27.93
C HIS A 24 -3.49 -8.66 -28.07
N LYS A 25 -4.30 -8.34 -27.04
CA LYS A 25 -5.76 -8.59 -27.01
C LYS A 25 -6.62 -7.42 -27.48
N GLY A 26 -6.04 -6.31 -27.96
CA GLY A 26 -6.79 -5.19 -28.54
C GLY A 26 -7.68 -4.42 -27.55
N VAL A 27 -7.37 -4.48 -26.25
CA VAL A 27 -8.09 -3.71 -25.22
C VAL A 27 -7.69 -2.23 -25.37
N LYS A 28 -8.68 -1.36 -25.60
CA LYS A 28 -8.51 0.12 -25.68
C LYS A 28 -7.71 0.66 -24.49
N GLY A 29 -6.90 1.69 -24.77
CA GLY A 29 -5.78 2.16 -23.96
C GLY A 29 -5.99 2.22 -22.44
N MET A 30 -4.93 1.84 -21.71
CA MET A 30 -4.82 1.81 -20.26
C MET A 30 -4.60 3.22 -19.68
N ALA A 31 -5.08 3.48 -18.47
CA ALA A 31 -4.82 4.73 -17.77
C ALA A 31 -3.32 5.06 -17.69
N GLN A 32 -3.00 6.34 -17.75
CA GLN A 32 -1.64 6.84 -17.71
C GLN A 32 -1.07 6.72 -16.30
N PHE A 33 0.06 6.04 -16.15
CA PHE A 33 0.68 5.77 -14.85
C PHE A 33 1.75 6.82 -14.49
N HIS A 34 1.63 7.43 -13.30
CA HIS A 34 2.54 8.41 -12.73
C HIS A 34 3.17 7.86 -11.45
N LYS A 35 4.38 7.31 -11.58
CA LYS A 35 5.06 6.55 -10.51
C LYS A 35 5.64 7.46 -9.43
N GLY A 36 5.27 7.20 -8.18
CA GLY A 36 5.85 7.82 -6.99
C GLY A 36 6.95 6.97 -6.35
N ARG A 37 7.59 7.51 -5.30
CA ARG A 37 8.64 6.81 -4.56
C ARG A 37 8.02 5.72 -3.69
N ASN A 38 8.28 4.44 -3.99
CA ASN A 38 7.73 3.33 -3.22
C ASN A 38 8.42 3.22 -1.85
N ASN A 39 7.71 3.68 -0.81
CA ASN A 39 8.23 3.70 0.55
C ASN A 39 8.13 2.33 1.25
N LEU A 40 7.12 1.51 0.93
CA LEU A 40 6.91 0.23 1.59
C LEU A 40 7.92 -0.84 1.15
N SER A 41 8.20 -0.97 -0.15
CA SER A 41 9.18 -1.94 -0.66
C SER A 41 10.59 -1.64 -0.15
N GLY A 42 10.98 -0.35 -0.11
CA GLY A 42 12.26 0.06 0.48
C GLY A 42 12.36 -0.22 1.99
N LYS A 43 11.28 0.05 2.75
CA LYS A 43 11.21 -0.29 4.20
C LYS A 43 11.27 -1.80 4.43
N ALA A 44 10.63 -2.59 3.58
CA ALA A 44 10.67 -4.05 3.60
C ALA A 44 12.09 -4.57 3.43
N ASN A 45 12.77 -4.17 2.35
CA ASN A 45 14.11 -4.65 2.02
C ASN A 45 15.13 -4.28 3.11
N ARG A 46 15.09 -3.05 3.62
CA ARG A 46 15.95 -2.64 4.76
C ARG A 46 15.72 -3.48 6.00
N SER A 47 14.46 -3.75 6.34
CA SER A 47 14.12 -4.55 7.53
C SER A 47 14.55 -6.01 7.37
N LEU A 48 14.33 -6.61 6.20
CA LEU A 48 14.77 -7.98 5.92
C LEU A 48 16.29 -8.09 5.92
N PHE A 49 16.98 -7.17 5.27
CA PHE A 49 18.44 -7.15 5.22
C PHE A 49 19.06 -7.03 6.62
N ALA A 50 18.55 -6.13 7.47
CA ALA A 50 18.98 -6.02 8.86
C ALA A 50 18.80 -7.35 9.62
N GLY A 51 17.64 -8.01 9.46
CA GLY A 51 17.39 -9.31 10.08
C GLY A 51 18.33 -10.42 9.58
N ILE A 52 18.61 -10.47 8.28
CA ILE A 52 19.54 -11.43 7.67
C ILE A 52 20.96 -11.21 8.17
N ILE A 53 21.44 -9.96 8.23
CA ILE A 53 22.77 -9.64 8.77
C ILE A 53 22.91 -10.16 10.21
N LEU A 54 21.91 -9.91 11.06
CA LEU A 54 21.93 -10.42 12.43
C LEU A 54 22.02 -11.95 12.49
N LEU A 55 21.34 -12.67 11.59
CA LEU A 55 21.47 -14.14 11.50
C LEU A 55 22.85 -14.57 11.00
N VAL A 56 23.43 -13.87 10.04
CA VAL A 56 24.79 -14.17 9.55
C VAL A 56 25.80 -14.00 10.68
N LEU A 57 25.69 -12.95 11.50
CA LEU A 57 26.54 -12.74 12.68
C LEU A 57 26.36 -13.84 13.73
N VAL A 58 25.11 -14.30 13.95
CA VAL A 58 24.80 -15.46 14.82
C VAL A 58 25.49 -16.73 14.29
N CYS A 59 25.37 -17.02 12.98
CA CYS A 59 26.03 -18.19 12.38
C CYS A 59 27.56 -18.09 12.40
N MET A 60 28.11 -16.90 12.15
CA MET A 60 29.55 -16.65 12.19
C MET A 60 30.11 -16.85 13.60
N SER A 61 29.40 -16.37 14.64
CA SER A 61 29.82 -16.57 16.02
C SER A 61 29.77 -18.04 16.43
N PHE A 62 28.76 -18.80 16.02
CA PHE A 62 28.74 -20.26 16.19
C PHE A 62 29.93 -20.95 15.49
N TYR A 63 30.24 -20.55 14.26
CA TYR A 63 31.38 -21.08 13.50
C TYR A 63 32.71 -20.82 14.22
N LEU A 64 32.94 -19.61 14.70
CA LEU A 64 34.17 -19.25 15.43
C LEU A 64 34.32 -20.04 16.74
N ILE A 65 33.25 -20.20 17.51
CA ILE A 65 33.25 -21.01 18.74
C ILE A 65 33.61 -22.47 18.41
N PHE A 66 33.03 -23.02 17.34
CA PHE A 66 33.26 -24.39 16.90
C PHE A 66 34.72 -24.61 16.44
N VAL A 67 35.25 -23.73 15.58
CA VAL A 67 36.59 -23.88 14.98
C VAL A 67 37.70 -23.65 15.98
N HIS A 68 37.62 -22.57 16.77
CA HIS A 68 38.71 -22.18 17.67
C HIS A 68 38.67 -22.89 19.02
N LYS A 69 37.71 -23.81 19.23
CA LYS A 69 37.50 -24.55 20.48
C LYS A 69 37.62 -23.64 21.71
N LEU A 70 37.07 -22.44 21.61
CA LEU A 70 37.24 -21.40 22.62
C LEU A 70 36.68 -21.94 23.95
N GLN A 71 37.56 -22.16 24.94
CA GLN A 71 37.17 -22.54 26.29
C GLN A 71 36.65 -21.30 27.00
N VAL A 72 35.41 -20.93 26.72
CA VAL A 72 34.78 -19.75 27.30
C VAL A 72 33.64 -20.12 28.22
N ASN A 73 33.50 -19.38 29.32
CA ASN A 73 32.35 -19.45 30.19
C ASN A 73 31.07 -19.22 29.37
N GLN A 74 30.31 -20.29 29.17
CA GLN A 74 29.32 -20.39 28.09
C GLN A 74 28.18 -19.36 28.19
N TRP A 75 27.89 -18.84 29.38
CA TRP A 75 26.69 -18.03 29.63
C TRP A 75 26.76 -16.60 29.07
N TYR A 76 27.94 -15.99 29.03
CA TYR A 76 28.11 -14.60 28.55
C TYR A 76 27.88 -14.44 27.04
N TYR A 77 28.02 -15.52 26.25
CA TYR A 77 27.82 -15.51 24.79
C TYR A 77 26.42 -15.92 24.38
N LEU A 78 25.74 -16.74 25.20
CA LEU A 78 24.38 -17.18 24.91
C LEU A 78 23.39 -16.02 24.98
N ALA A 79 23.52 -15.13 25.97
CA ALA A 79 22.64 -13.97 26.11
C ALA A 79 22.63 -13.04 24.88
N PRO A 80 23.77 -12.52 24.38
CA PRO A 80 23.79 -11.66 23.18
C PRO A 80 23.35 -12.41 21.92
N LEU A 81 23.60 -13.72 21.83
CA LEU A 81 23.16 -14.53 20.70
C LEU A 81 21.63 -14.69 20.66
N ILE A 82 21.01 -14.96 21.82
CA ILE A 82 19.55 -15.01 21.97
C ILE A 82 18.96 -13.63 21.64
N ILE A 83 19.54 -12.55 22.14
CA ILE A 83 19.09 -11.18 21.82
C ILE A 83 19.17 -10.92 20.31
N ALA A 84 20.29 -11.29 19.66
CA ALA A 84 20.46 -11.13 18.22
C ALA A 84 19.43 -11.93 17.41
N ILE A 85 19.11 -13.16 17.83
CA ILE A 85 18.06 -13.99 17.22
C ILE A 85 16.68 -13.34 17.39
N VAL A 86 16.34 -12.85 18.59
CA VAL A 86 15.06 -12.18 18.86
C VAL A 86 14.94 -10.92 18.01
N LEU A 87 15.97 -10.07 17.97
CA LEU A 87 16.00 -8.86 17.14
C LEU A 87 15.90 -9.19 15.65
N SER A 88 16.63 -10.20 15.18
CA SER A 88 16.52 -10.66 13.79
C SER A 88 15.08 -11.07 13.46
N SER A 89 14.46 -11.88 14.32
CA SER A 89 13.08 -12.32 14.14
C SER A 89 12.10 -11.14 14.07
N TYR A 90 12.32 -10.10 14.87
CA TYR A 90 11.54 -8.87 14.85
C TYR A 90 11.68 -8.12 13.51
N TYR A 91 12.91 -7.90 13.05
CA TYR A 91 13.20 -7.21 11.79
C TYR A 91 12.67 -7.98 10.58
N ILE A 92 12.81 -9.31 10.56
CA ILE A 92 12.26 -10.16 9.50
C ILE A 92 10.74 -10.06 9.46
N ARG A 93 10.06 -10.22 10.62
CA ARG A 93 8.58 -10.10 10.70
C ARG A 93 8.11 -8.73 10.21
N ARG A 94 8.79 -7.67 10.63
CA ARG A 94 8.48 -6.30 10.19
C ARG A 94 8.66 -6.13 8.69
N GLY A 95 9.74 -6.66 8.11
CA GLY A 95 9.98 -6.65 6.68
C GLY A 95 8.89 -7.38 5.89
N VAL A 96 8.46 -8.55 6.36
CA VAL A 96 7.35 -9.30 5.77
C VAL A 96 6.04 -8.51 5.78
N ILE A 97 5.71 -7.81 6.89
CA ILE A 97 4.52 -6.96 6.98
C ILE A 97 4.56 -5.85 5.91
N PHE A 98 5.70 -5.16 5.77
CA PHE A 98 5.84 -4.13 4.74
C PHE A 98 5.72 -4.69 3.32
N ARG A 99 6.24 -5.90 3.06
CA ARG A 99 6.05 -6.57 1.76
C ARG A 99 4.58 -6.87 1.47
N PHE A 100 3.84 -7.38 2.46
CA PHE A 100 2.40 -7.62 2.30
C PHE A 100 1.64 -6.32 2.00
N GLY A 101 2.00 -5.21 2.66
CA GLY A 101 1.46 -3.89 2.33
C GLY A 101 1.75 -3.47 0.90
N ALA A 102 3.02 -3.54 0.47
CA ALA A 102 3.43 -3.17 -0.90
C ALA A 102 2.75 -4.02 -1.98
N LYS A 103 2.55 -5.32 -1.72
CA LYS A 103 1.76 -6.20 -2.61
C LYS A 103 0.33 -5.70 -2.74
N GLY A 104 -0.26 -5.25 -1.63
CA GLY A 104 -1.59 -4.66 -1.60
C GLY A 104 -1.73 -3.43 -2.49
N GLU A 105 -0.82 -2.47 -2.34
CA GLU A 105 -0.75 -1.26 -3.18
C GLU A 105 -0.56 -1.59 -4.66
N THR A 106 0.24 -2.62 -4.97
CA THR A 106 0.45 -3.08 -6.35
C THR A 106 -0.85 -3.61 -6.98
N ILE A 107 -1.63 -4.40 -6.23
CA ILE A 107 -2.94 -4.91 -6.71
C ILE A 107 -3.90 -3.73 -6.96
N GLY A 108 -3.97 -2.78 -6.02
CA GLY A 108 -4.81 -1.59 -6.19
C GLY A 108 -4.39 -0.72 -7.38
N LEU A 109 -3.09 -0.60 -7.64
CA LEU A 109 -2.57 0.06 -8.84
C LEU A 109 -3.05 -0.66 -10.11
N VAL A 110 -2.87 -1.98 -10.19
CA VAL A 110 -3.31 -2.77 -11.35
C VAL A 110 -4.80 -2.58 -11.60
N GLU A 111 -5.62 -2.59 -10.54
CA GLU A 111 -7.05 -2.34 -10.65
C GLU A 111 -7.37 -0.93 -11.17
N ALA A 112 -6.66 0.10 -10.68
CA ALA A 112 -6.82 1.47 -11.16
C ALA A 112 -6.38 1.63 -12.62
N LEU A 113 -5.35 0.90 -13.07
CA LEU A 113 -4.88 0.95 -14.46
C LEU A 113 -5.89 0.38 -15.46
N HIS A 114 -6.88 -0.40 -15.02
CA HIS A 114 -8.00 -0.84 -15.88
C HIS A 114 -8.91 0.31 -16.33
N LEU A 115 -8.75 1.52 -15.79
CA LEU A 115 -9.43 2.70 -16.29
C LEU A 115 -8.95 3.07 -17.71
N PRO A 116 -9.77 3.79 -18.50
CA PRO A 116 -9.40 4.19 -19.85
C PRO A 116 -8.21 5.18 -19.89
N GLU A 117 -7.59 5.32 -21.07
CA GLU A 117 -6.38 6.13 -21.32
C GLU A 117 -6.48 7.62 -20.98
N ASP A 118 -7.70 8.17 -20.86
CA ASP A 118 -7.94 9.55 -20.45
C ASP A 118 -7.89 9.75 -18.93
N TYR A 119 -7.69 8.67 -18.17
CA TYR A 119 -7.42 8.70 -16.74
C TYR A 119 -5.91 8.69 -16.45
N HIS A 120 -5.55 9.36 -15.37
CA HIS A 120 -4.19 9.43 -14.84
C HIS A 120 -4.18 8.84 -13.42
N VAL A 121 -3.28 7.90 -13.16
CA VAL A 121 -3.14 7.22 -11.87
C VAL A 121 -1.77 7.55 -11.28
N PHE A 122 -1.77 8.25 -10.14
CA PHE A 122 -0.58 8.59 -9.37
C PHE A 122 -0.47 7.68 -8.15
N THR A 123 0.72 7.14 -7.89
CA THR A 123 1.00 6.38 -6.66
C THR A 123 1.84 7.18 -5.67
N ASN A 124 1.68 6.94 -4.37
CA ASN A 124 2.57 7.42 -3.30
C ASN A 124 2.80 8.95 -3.35
N VAL A 125 1.73 9.73 -3.49
CA VAL A 125 1.81 11.19 -3.56
C VAL A 125 1.80 11.76 -2.14
N SER A 126 2.84 12.53 -1.81
CA SER A 126 2.95 13.21 -0.53
C SER A 126 2.32 14.60 -0.63
N ILE A 127 1.20 14.81 0.06
CA ILE A 127 0.49 16.09 0.08
C ILE A 127 0.84 16.81 1.38
N SER A 128 1.44 18.00 1.24
CA SER A 128 1.79 18.86 2.37
C SER A 128 0.81 20.02 2.47
N TYR A 129 0.14 20.14 3.62
CA TYR A 129 -0.76 21.26 3.93
C TYR A 129 -0.56 21.68 5.40
N GLN A 130 -0.35 22.98 5.64
CA GLN A 130 -0.15 23.57 6.97
C GLN A 130 0.87 22.81 7.85
N ASN A 131 2.07 22.57 7.30
CA ASN A 131 3.19 21.85 7.94
C ASN A 131 2.97 20.35 8.20
N TYR A 132 1.82 19.79 7.83
CA TYR A 132 1.58 18.36 7.90
C TYR A 132 1.64 17.74 6.51
N SER A 133 2.51 16.74 6.37
CA SER A 133 2.58 15.90 5.17
C SER A 133 1.80 14.61 5.40
N GLN A 134 1.04 14.18 4.40
CA GLN A 134 0.43 12.86 4.38
C GLN A 134 0.61 12.23 3.01
N GLU A 135 1.11 10.99 3.01
CA GLU A 135 1.19 10.16 1.81
C GLU A 135 -0.21 9.61 1.48
N THR A 136 -0.52 9.60 0.19
CA THR A 136 -1.72 9.00 -0.38
C THR A 136 -1.31 7.83 -1.27
N ASP A 137 -1.93 6.67 -1.10
CA ASP A 137 -1.56 5.45 -1.83
C ASP A 137 -1.81 5.63 -3.33
N LEU A 138 -3.04 6.04 -3.71
CA LEU A 138 -3.38 6.37 -5.09
C LEU A 138 -4.16 7.67 -5.21
N ILE A 139 -3.85 8.47 -6.23
CA ILE A 139 -4.69 9.58 -6.70
C ILE A 139 -5.04 9.30 -8.16
N ILE A 140 -6.33 9.32 -8.49
CA ILE A 140 -6.84 9.08 -9.83
C ILE A 140 -7.49 10.36 -10.34
N VAL A 141 -7.13 10.80 -11.55
CA VAL A 141 -7.66 12.01 -12.18
C VAL A 141 -8.22 11.65 -13.53
N GLY A 142 -9.47 12.01 -13.80
CA GLY A 142 -10.08 11.83 -15.11
C GLY A 142 -11.34 12.67 -15.27
N MET A 143 -12.06 12.47 -16.37
CA MET A 143 -13.27 13.25 -16.69
C MET A 143 -14.33 13.21 -15.57
N LYS A 144 -14.40 12.12 -14.81
CA LYS A 144 -15.38 11.95 -13.73
C LYS A 144 -14.98 12.53 -12.37
N GLY A 145 -13.77 13.08 -12.24
CA GLY A 145 -13.32 13.75 -11.02
C GLY A 145 -11.90 13.40 -10.59
N VAL A 146 -11.57 13.82 -9.38
CA VAL A 146 -10.34 13.45 -8.67
C VAL A 146 -10.71 12.49 -7.54
N TYR A 147 -10.03 11.36 -7.46
CA TYR A 147 -10.26 10.33 -6.45
C TYR A 147 -8.99 10.09 -5.65
N VAL A 148 -9.13 9.99 -4.34
CA VAL A 148 -8.10 9.53 -3.40
C VAL A 148 -8.48 8.14 -2.96
N VAL A 149 -7.62 7.15 -3.20
CA VAL A 149 -7.86 5.75 -2.83
C VAL A 149 -6.87 5.33 -1.75
N GLU A 150 -7.39 4.94 -0.59
CA GLU A 150 -6.62 4.30 0.48
C GLU A 150 -6.69 2.78 0.30
N VAL A 151 -5.54 2.13 0.15
CA VAL A 151 -5.45 0.70 -0.15
C VAL A 151 -5.13 -0.10 1.11
N LYS A 152 -5.90 -1.15 1.38
CA LYS A 152 -5.71 -2.05 2.51
C LYS A 152 -5.61 -3.50 2.05
N ASN A 153 -4.53 -4.18 2.45
CA ASN A 153 -4.35 -5.61 2.20
C ASN A 153 -4.43 -6.41 3.51
N HIS A 154 -5.60 -6.37 4.13
CA HIS A 154 -5.91 -7.09 5.37
C HIS A 154 -6.81 -8.27 5.09
N ASN A 155 -6.60 -9.40 5.75
CA ASN A 155 -7.48 -10.57 5.68
C ASN A 155 -8.39 -10.70 6.91
N GLY A 156 -9.34 -11.63 6.87
CA GLY A 156 -10.26 -11.91 7.97
C GLY A 156 -11.51 -11.02 7.94
N TYR A 157 -12.22 -10.95 9.07
CA TYR A 157 -13.49 -10.22 9.16
C TYR A 157 -13.28 -8.87 9.85
N ILE A 158 -13.60 -7.78 9.17
CA ILE A 158 -13.38 -6.41 9.65
C ILE A 158 -14.72 -5.73 9.85
N VAL A 159 -14.91 -5.14 11.04
CA VAL A 159 -16.12 -4.38 11.38
C VAL A 159 -15.73 -3.05 12.00
N GLY A 160 -16.44 -2.00 11.60
CA GLY A 160 -16.36 -0.72 12.29
C GLY A 160 -17.33 0.30 11.71
N ASP A 161 -17.50 1.40 12.43
CA ASP A 161 -18.29 2.55 12.02
C ASP A 161 -17.40 3.64 11.42
N ALA A 162 -17.93 4.42 10.49
CA ALA A 162 -17.23 5.56 9.91
C ALA A 162 -16.81 6.63 10.95
N GLN A 163 -17.50 6.71 12.09
CA GLN A 163 -17.19 7.63 13.18
C GLN A 163 -16.23 7.07 14.22
N ASP A 164 -15.94 5.76 14.19
CA ASP A 164 -15.02 5.13 15.13
C ASP A 164 -13.59 5.62 14.95
N THR A 165 -12.80 5.68 16.02
CA THR A 165 -11.35 5.96 15.92
C THR A 165 -10.61 4.79 15.29
N GLU A 166 -11.00 3.56 15.64
CA GLU A 166 -10.39 2.32 15.18
C GLU A 166 -11.45 1.29 14.83
N TRP A 167 -11.17 0.48 13.82
CA TRP A 167 -11.97 -0.68 13.47
C TRP A 167 -11.41 -1.94 14.13
N THR A 168 -12.23 -2.99 14.17
CA THR A 168 -11.84 -4.29 14.73
C THR A 168 -11.68 -5.30 13.61
N GLN A 169 -10.52 -5.96 13.57
CA GLN A 169 -10.20 -7.04 12.65
C GLN A 169 -10.15 -8.37 13.40
N HIS A 170 -11.03 -9.30 13.05
CA HIS A 170 -11.06 -10.67 13.55
C HIS A 170 -10.30 -11.60 12.62
N LYS A 171 -9.42 -12.43 13.19
CA LYS A 171 -8.51 -13.30 12.45
C LYS A 171 -8.47 -14.70 13.05
N VAL A 172 -8.08 -15.65 12.21
CA VAL A 172 -7.75 -17.02 12.60
C VAL A 172 -6.24 -17.20 12.45
N GLY A 173 -5.59 -17.59 13.55
CA GLY A 173 -4.16 -17.90 13.57
C GLY A 173 -3.86 -19.22 12.86
N ARG A 174 -2.57 -19.48 12.59
CA ARG A 174 -2.14 -20.70 11.88
C ARG A 174 -2.54 -22.00 12.60
N GLY A 175 -2.67 -21.96 13.92
CA GLY A 175 -3.15 -23.09 14.74
C GLY A 175 -4.66 -23.10 14.97
N GLY A 176 -5.46 -22.36 14.19
CA GLY A 176 -6.93 -22.32 14.33
C GLY A 176 -7.46 -21.38 15.42
N GLY A 177 -6.62 -20.84 16.29
CA GLY A 177 -7.02 -19.90 17.34
C GLY A 177 -7.57 -18.59 16.79
N LYS A 178 -8.74 -18.16 17.27
CA LYS A 178 -9.37 -16.89 16.91
C LYS A 178 -8.78 -15.76 17.76
N TYR A 179 -8.49 -14.62 17.14
CA TYR A 179 -8.06 -13.41 17.84
C TYR A 179 -8.57 -12.16 17.13
N SER A 180 -8.58 -11.05 17.86
CA SER A 180 -9.00 -9.74 17.34
C SER A 180 -7.87 -8.74 17.48
N LYS A 181 -7.76 -7.81 16.53
CA LYS A 181 -6.80 -6.73 16.54
C LYS A 181 -7.50 -5.42 16.17
N LYS A 182 -7.11 -4.32 16.82
CA LYS A 182 -7.52 -2.97 16.40
C LYS A 182 -6.70 -2.51 15.18
N MET A 183 -7.38 -1.82 14.27
CA MET A 183 -6.76 -1.18 13.12
C MET A 183 -7.27 0.25 12.99
N VAL A 184 -6.43 1.13 12.46
CA VAL A 184 -6.83 2.51 12.16
C VAL A 184 -8.03 2.49 11.22
N ASN A 185 -9.02 3.35 11.49
CA ASN A 185 -10.20 3.49 10.64
C ASN A 185 -9.80 4.06 9.25
N PRO A 186 -9.90 3.27 8.16
CA PRO A 186 -9.48 3.71 6.83
C PRO A 186 -10.38 4.82 6.26
N VAL A 187 -11.65 4.88 6.68
CA VAL A 187 -12.57 5.95 6.27
C VAL A 187 -12.15 7.30 6.85
N LYS A 188 -11.67 7.33 8.11
CA LYS A 188 -11.09 8.56 8.68
C LYS A 188 -9.78 8.95 8.00
N GLN A 189 -8.93 7.98 7.66
CA GLN A 189 -7.68 8.23 6.94
C GLN A 189 -7.94 8.92 5.59
N VAL A 190 -8.82 8.34 4.77
CA VAL A 190 -9.10 8.87 3.43
C VAL A 190 -9.83 10.21 3.47
N LYS A 191 -10.74 10.44 4.43
CA LYS A 191 -11.35 11.76 4.66
C LYS A 191 -10.29 12.84 4.95
N GLY A 192 -9.27 12.50 5.74
CA GLY A 192 -8.14 13.38 6.01
C GLY A 192 -7.32 13.70 4.76
N GLN A 193 -7.04 12.69 3.92
CA GLN A 193 -6.34 12.88 2.64
C GLN A 193 -7.15 13.73 1.66
N VAL A 194 -8.45 13.44 1.51
CA VAL A 194 -9.38 14.21 0.67
C VAL A 194 -9.40 15.67 1.11
N TYR A 195 -9.53 15.94 2.41
CA TYR A 195 -9.49 17.31 2.94
C TYR A 195 -8.18 18.02 2.55
N LYS A 196 -7.03 17.39 2.80
CA LYS A 196 -5.72 17.99 2.50
C LYS A 196 -5.52 18.22 1.01
N LEU A 197 -5.86 17.24 0.16
CA LEU A 197 -5.76 17.39 -1.30
C LEU A 197 -6.66 18.54 -1.79
N SER A 198 -7.90 18.58 -1.30
CA SER A 198 -8.87 19.62 -1.70
C SER A 198 -8.39 21.02 -1.30
N LYS A 199 -7.83 21.16 -0.09
CA LYS A 199 -7.27 22.44 0.37
C LYS A 199 -6.04 22.83 -0.41
N PHE A 200 -5.12 21.89 -0.64
CA PHE A 200 -3.92 22.12 -1.43
C PHE A 200 -4.27 22.55 -2.86
N LEU A 201 -5.16 21.83 -3.56
CA LEU A 201 -5.59 22.20 -4.91
C LEU A 201 -6.26 23.58 -4.92
N LYS A 202 -7.08 23.90 -3.90
CA LYS A 202 -7.71 25.22 -3.76
C LYS A 202 -6.67 26.34 -3.61
N GLU A 203 -5.60 26.14 -2.85
CA GLU A 203 -4.49 27.11 -2.73
C GLU A 203 -3.76 27.34 -4.06
N GLN A 204 -3.75 26.34 -4.94
CA GLN A 204 -3.23 26.46 -6.30
C GLN A 204 -4.26 27.03 -7.30
N GLY A 205 -5.39 27.55 -6.82
CA GLY A 205 -6.45 28.11 -7.67
C GLY A 205 -7.30 27.06 -8.40
N ILE A 206 -7.24 25.79 -8.00
CA ILE A 206 -8.00 24.68 -8.59
C ILE A 206 -9.15 24.29 -7.66
N ASN A 207 -10.38 24.57 -8.10
CA ASN A 207 -11.59 24.18 -7.37
C ASN A 207 -12.23 22.93 -8.01
N VAL A 208 -11.87 21.76 -7.49
CA VAL A 208 -12.41 20.46 -7.93
C VAL A 208 -12.92 19.65 -6.75
N TRP A 209 -13.97 18.87 -6.99
CA TRP A 209 -14.43 17.86 -6.07
C TRP A 209 -13.42 16.71 -6.01
N VAL A 210 -13.01 16.38 -4.79
CA VAL A 210 -12.17 15.21 -4.50
C VAL A 210 -13.02 14.20 -3.74
N GLU A 211 -13.12 12.98 -4.29
CA GLU A 211 -13.84 11.87 -3.67
C GLU A 211 -12.85 10.89 -3.01
N GLY A 212 -13.20 10.37 -1.83
CA GLY A 212 -12.39 9.36 -1.15
C GLY A 212 -12.92 7.96 -1.42
N ILE A 213 -12.04 6.97 -1.53
CA ILE A 213 -12.38 5.56 -1.67
C ILE A 213 -11.49 4.74 -0.74
N VAL A 214 -12.05 3.74 -0.07
CA VAL A 214 -11.27 2.69 0.61
C VAL A 214 -11.34 1.43 -0.23
N LEU A 215 -10.18 0.86 -0.56
CA LEU A 215 -10.08 -0.38 -1.33
C LEU A 215 -9.41 -1.47 -0.50
N PHE A 216 -10.11 -2.58 -0.28
CA PHE A 216 -9.54 -3.79 0.28
C PHE A 216 -9.15 -4.79 -0.81
N THR A 217 -7.85 -5.04 -0.97
CA THR A 217 -7.26 -5.86 -2.05
C THR A 217 -6.98 -7.32 -1.66
N ASN A 218 -7.31 -7.72 -0.44
CA ASN A 218 -7.13 -9.10 -0.01
C ASN A 218 -8.41 -9.91 -0.28
N GLU A 219 -8.35 -10.95 -1.11
CA GLU A 219 -9.53 -11.77 -1.40
C GLU A 219 -10.14 -12.44 -0.16
N ALA A 220 -9.32 -12.76 0.86
CA ALA A 220 -9.74 -13.43 2.08
C ALA A 220 -10.28 -12.45 3.15
N VAL A 221 -10.75 -11.26 2.73
CA VAL A 221 -11.32 -10.26 3.62
C VAL A 221 -12.83 -10.17 3.45
N HIS A 222 -13.50 -9.91 4.56
CA HIS A 222 -14.89 -9.55 4.60
C HIS A 222 -15.02 -8.29 5.45
N VAL A 223 -15.63 -7.24 4.88
CA VAL A 223 -15.69 -5.92 5.53
C VAL A 223 -17.14 -5.53 5.75
N LYS A 224 -17.46 -5.12 6.98
CA LYS A 224 -18.74 -4.53 7.37
C LYS A 224 -18.49 -3.12 7.90
N ALA A 225 -18.56 -2.15 6.99
CA ALA A 225 -18.44 -0.73 7.31
C ALA A 225 -19.83 -0.13 7.54
N HIS A 226 -20.04 0.46 8.72
CA HIS A 226 -21.30 1.11 9.09
C HIS A 226 -21.25 2.62 8.88
N ASN A 227 -22.38 3.22 8.47
CA ASN A 227 -22.59 4.66 8.35
C ASN A 227 -21.52 5.42 7.52
N SER A 228 -20.91 4.76 6.53
CA SER A 228 -19.89 5.37 5.70
C SER A 228 -20.49 6.06 4.47
N SER A 229 -20.23 7.35 4.33
CA SER A 229 -20.44 8.09 3.08
C SER A 229 -19.35 7.82 2.04
N VAL A 230 -18.20 7.30 2.49
CA VAL A 230 -17.07 6.91 1.64
C VAL A 230 -17.31 5.47 1.18
N PRO A 231 -17.24 5.18 -0.14
CA PRO A 231 -17.31 3.81 -0.64
C PRO A 231 -16.17 2.96 -0.06
N VAL A 232 -16.54 1.79 0.47
CA VAL A 232 -15.60 0.77 0.94
C VAL A 232 -15.74 -0.43 0.02
N LEU A 233 -14.78 -0.56 -0.89
CA LEU A 233 -14.76 -1.58 -1.94
C LEU A 233 -13.93 -2.78 -1.48
N VAL A 234 -14.35 -3.97 -1.89
CA VAL A 234 -13.68 -5.23 -1.54
C VAL A 234 -13.61 -6.09 -2.79
N HIS A 235 -12.47 -6.75 -3.03
CA HIS A 235 -12.26 -7.66 -4.17
C HIS A 235 -12.05 -6.97 -5.53
N ASP A 236 -11.61 -7.77 -6.50
CA ASP A 236 -11.13 -7.32 -7.81
C ASP A 236 -12.21 -6.69 -8.69
N ASN A 237 -11.78 -5.75 -9.55
CA ASN A 237 -12.57 -5.01 -10.55
C ASN A 237 -13.70 -4.12 -10.01
N GLN A 238 -13.76 -3.86 -8.70
CA GLN A 238 -14.74 -2.94 -8.14
C GLN A 238 -14.33 -1.48 -8.27
N LEU A 239 -13.05 -1.15 -8.19
CA LEU A 239 -12.55 0.23 -8.23
C LEU A 239 -12.81 0.89 -9.59
N SER A 240 -12.33 0.27 -10.67
CA SER A 240 -12.50 0.81 -12.03
C SER A 240 -13.98 0.88 -12.39
N HIS A 241 -14.74 -0.18 -12.10
CA HIS A 241 -16.19 -0.19 -12.29
C HIS A 241 -16.89 0.91 -11.49
N TYR A 242 -16.55 1.07 -10.21
CA TYR A 242 -17.12 2.12 -9.36
C TYR A 242 -16.84 3.51 -9.93
N ILE A 243 -15.60 3.83 -10.27
CA ILE A 243 -15.24 5.14 -10.83
C ILE A 243 -16.02 5.40 -12.12
N LEU A 244 -16.14 4.40 -13.00
CA LEU A 244 -16.84 4.54 -14.28
C LEU A 244 -18.37 4.63 -14.13
N THR A 245 -18.98 4.03 -13.11
CA THR A 245 -20.45 4.00 -12.94
C THR A 245 -20.99 4.91 -11.85
N CYS A 246 -20.16 5.40 -10.91
CA CYS A 246 -20.61 6.25 -9.82
C CYS A 246 -21.27 7.53 -10.33
N LYS A 247 -22.24 8.06 -9.57
CA LYS A 247 -22.84 9.36 -9.87
C LYS A 247 -21.75 10.42 -9.84
N ASN A 248 -21.57 11.12 -10.95
CA ASN A 248 -20.60 12.18 -11.04
C ASN A 248 -21.12 13.43 -10.31
N ARG A 249 -20.31 14.00 -9.41
CA ARG A 249 -20.60 15.29 -8.76
C ARG A 249 -20.09 16.48 -9.56
N GLN A 250 -18.98 16.33 -10.29
CA GLN A 250 -18.36 17.37 -11.10
C GLN A 250 -17.57 16.76 -12.26
N TYR A 251 -17.99 17.05 -13.50
CA TYR A 251 -17.19 16.71 -14.67
C TYR A 251 -15.98 17.65 -14.81
N LEU A 252 -14.82 17.09 -15.11
CA LEU A 252 -13.59 17.85 -15.35
C LEU A 252 -13.35 17.97 -16.86
N ASN A 253 -13.09 19.19 -17.33
CA ASN A 253 -12.63 19.41 -18.70
C ASN A 253 -11.13 19.11 -18.82
N LYS A 254 -10.65 18.94 -20.06
CA LYS A 254 -9.25 18.61 -20.36
C LYS A 254 -8.26 19.61 -19.75
N THR A 255 -8.58 20.91 -19.78
CA THR A 255 -7.73 21.96 -19.20
C THR A 255 -7.55 21.79 -17.69
N LEU A 256 -8.62 21.45 -16.98
CA LEU A 256 -8.61 21.27 -15.53
C LEU A 256 -7.90 19.97 -15.13
N ILE A 257 -8.13 18.88 -15.88
CA ILE A 257 -7.38 17.62 -15.74
C ILE A 257 -5.88 17.90 -15.90
N HIS A 258 -5.48 18.60 -16.96
CA HIS A 258 -4.08 18.92 -17.22
C HIS A 258 -3.44 19.71 -16.07
N LYS A 259 -4.14 20.74 -15.55
CA LYS A 259 -3.66 21.52 -14.39
C LYS A 259 -3.47 20.66 -13.15
N VAL A 260 -4.42 19.77 -12.84
CA VAL A 260 -4.30 18.86 -11.69
C VAL A 260 -3.13 17.91 -11.88
N VAL A 261 -3.01 17.29 -13.06
CA VAL A 261 -1.93 16.36 -13.43
C VAL A 261 -0.56 17.02 -13.30
N GLU A 262 -0.41 18.25 -13.80
CA GLU A 262 0.84 19.01 -13.73
C GLU A 262 1.26 19.28 -12.28
N ILE A 263 0.32 19.73 -11.44
CA ILE A 263 0.58 20.00 -10.03
C ILE A 263 0.95 18.73 -9.28
N LEU A 264 0.21 17.63 -9.47
CA LEU A 264 0.52 16.35 -8.83
C LEU A 264 1.87 15.80 -9.28
N SER A 265 2.21 15.94 -10.56
CA SER A 265 3.51 15.57 -11.10
C SER A 265 4.65 16.37 -10.46
N SER A 266 4.42 17.64 -10.14
CA SER A 266 5.41 18.48 -9.44
C SER A 266 5.69 18.00 -8.02
N LEU A 267 4.71 17.38 -7.35
CA LEU A 267 4.88 16.84 -5.99
C LEU A 267 5.75 15.57 -5.98
N GLN A 268 5.74 14.78 -7.05
CA GLN A 268 6.52 13.54 -7.15
C GLN A 268 8.00 13.79 -7.50
N LYS A 269 8.33 14.97 -8.06
CA LYS A 269 9.71 15.35 -8.42
C LYS A 269 10.55 15.87 -7.24
N LYS A 270 9.94 16.10 -6.08
CA LYS A 270 10.60 16.51 -4.84
C LYS A 270 11.03 15.28 -4.03
#